data_AF-A0A3M2AK47-F1
#
_entry.id   AF-A0A3M2AK47-F1
#
_cell.length_a   1.000
_cell.length_b   1.000
_cell.length_c   1.000
_cell.angle_alpha   90.00
_cell.angle_beta   90.00
_cell.angle_gamma   90.00
#
_symmetry.space_group_name_H-M   'P 1'
#
loop_
_entity.id
_entity.type
_entity.pdbx_description
1 polymer ?
#
loop_
_entity_poly.entity_id
_entity_poly.type
_entity_poly.pdbx_seq_one_letter_code
_entity_poly.pdbx_strand_id
1 'polypeptide(L)'
;MAAMVAAGPSSAAARTGPASRPASPPAESTARERGAEGADGDREPAAPPSVSEAPPGGATAGPASAEAAELVLPPLRVRIEVHTAEGGRVAVVGPTNERVRLGLGAGRTYVLSGPDGAKVRWSPGQGEPALPEAWTAPEPDVAGPAEPSPPAPPPAPVVEEAPARVEARVEVRSSQTWRRFVHPMMSALVPGAGQMMNGEPGKGVAILVSTVGLLTGTILLWPRPDPHEGTGGRADDTRSAAEEVARLAGFAVASGGFGLLYAGQILDAYQGAVGRPPRPAETFFLRIETAGMYTIAAQPGQPSHRLLRDFNVSFMFEPVRRFTLGFSDIGGGRDPSTGRGMSQAGLRVGYRVYDRRRLWLTLSVGGVFQSAGRDRGRGARGDVGGFVYGQLGIRVFVTDSISLALLPRLSIPLATRYYAFGGSLPRFAPSLEMGGGIGVHF
;
A
#
# COMPACT_ATOMS: atom_id res chain seq x y z
N MET A 1 -35.80 -48.31 -41.22
CA MET A 1 -35.78 -49.28 -42.33
C MET A 1 -34.87 -48.74 -43.42
N ALA A 2 -33.80 -49.50 -43.76
CA ALA A 2 -33.01 -49.44 -45.00
C ALA A 2 -32.25 -48.12 -45.32
N ALA A 3 -31.00 -48.09 -45.80
CA ALA A 3 -30.08 -49.14 -46.23
C ALA A 3 -28.63 -48.63 -46.17
N MET A 4 -27.73 -49.54 -45.82
CA MET A 4 -26.30 -49.56 -46.16
C MET A 4 -26.08 -49.66 -47.68
N VAL A 5 -24.87 -49.29 -48.12
CA VAL A 5 -23.94 -49.98 -49.07
C VAL A 5 -23.05 -48.90 -49.73
N ALA A 6 -21.77 -49.05 -50.06
CA ALA A 6 -20.57 -49.72 -49.55
C ALA A 6 -19.42 -49.37 -50.54
N ALA A 7 -18.15 -49.47 -50.08
CA ALA A 7 -16.88 -49.61 -50.83
C ALA A 7 -16.41 -48.41 -51.70
N GLY A 8 -15.19 -47.84 -51.63
CA GLY A 8 -13.82 -48.36 -51.38
C GLY A 8 -13.10 -48.66 -52.72
N PRO A 9 -11.76 -48.82 -52.85
CA PRO A 9 -10.58 -48.27 -52.14
C PRO A 9 -9.43 -47.82 -53.11
N SER A 10 -8.26 -47.36 -52.62
CA SER A 10 -6.89 -47.61 -53.18
C SER A 10 -5.84 -46.74 -52.44
N SER A 11 -5.05 -47.29 -51.50
CA SER A 11 -3.65 -47.79 -51.66
C SER A 11 -2.61 -46.66 -51.85
N ALA A 12 -1.80 -46.31 -50.84
CA ALA A 12 -0.63 -47.01 -50.27
C ALA A 12 0.70 -46.71 -50.99
N ALA A 13 1.62 -46.04 -50.28
CA ALA A 13 3.06 -46.28 -50.40
C ALA A 13 3.76 -45.84 -49.10
N ALA A 14 4.18 -46.84 -48.34
CA ALA A 14 5.15 -46.73 -47.25
C ALA A 14 6.56 -46.99 -47.78
N ARG A 15 7.56 -46.41 -47.10
CA ARG A 15 8.95 -46.86 -46.87
C ARG A 15 9.73 -45.66 -46.32
N THR A 16 10.68 -45.71 -45.39
CA THR A 16 11.30 -46.66 -44.46
C THR A 16 12.36 -45.80 -43.72
N GLY A 17 12.61 -46.00 -42.43
CA GLY A 17 13.77 -45.37 -41.73
C GLY A 17 15.12 -45.90 -42.24
N PRO A 18 16.26 -45.59 -41.57
CA PRO A 18 16.45 -46.12 -40.20
C PRO A 18 17.34 -45.29 -39.22
N ALA A 19 17.31 -45.79 -37.99
CA ALA A 19 18.42 -45.95 -37.03
C ALA A 19 18.91 -44.77 -36.16
N SER A 20 18.49 -44.89 -34.90
CA SER A 20 19.10 -44.51 -33.64
C SER A 20 20.56 -44.95 -33.43
N ARG A 21 21.34 -44.15 -32.68
CA ARG A 21 22.48 -44.57 -31.83
C ARG A 21 22.80 -43.52 -30.74
N PRO A 22 23.57 -43.85 -29.68
CA PRO A 22 23.14 -43.66 -28.29
C PRO A 22 24.04 -42.68 -27.49
N ALA A 23 23.60 -42.43 -26.25
CA ALA A 23 24.28 -41.65 -25.22
C ALA A 23 25.63 -42.22 -24.76
N SER A 24 26.49 -41.35 -24.23
CA SER A 24 27.64 -41.68 -23.38
C SER A 24 27.96 -40.51 -22.41
N PRO A 25 28.62 -40.78 -21.26
CA PRO A 25 28.35 -40.17 -19.95
C PRO A 25 29.40 -39.10 -19.52
N PRO A 26 29.35 -38.52 -18.29
CA PRO A 26 30.14 -37.36 -17.92
C PRO A 26 31.53 -37.72 -17.37
N ALA A 27 32.47 -36.79 -17.46
CA ALA A 27 33.77 -36.86 -16.80
C ALA A 27 33.89 -35.79 -15.72
N GLU A 28 34.12 -36.24 -14.49
CA GLU A 28 34.76 -35.47 -13.41
C GLU A 28 36.26 -35.31 -13.72
N SER A 29 36.83 -34.15 -13.41
CA SER A 29 38.26 -34.03 -13.04
C SER A 29 38.57 -32.65 -12.43
N THR A 30 38.82 -32.71 -11.13
CA THR A 30 39.81 -32.01 -10.30
C THR A 30 40.52 -30.72 -10.77
N ALA A 31 40.44 -29.72 -9.88
CA ALA A 31 41.52 -28.93 -9.28
C ALA A 31 42.62 -28.30 -10.18
N ARG A 32 42.70 -26.96 -10.15
CA ARG A 32 43.98 -26.26 -9.95
C ARG A 32 43.82 -24.83 -9.44
N GLU A 33 44.72 -24.51 -8.52
CA GLU A 33 44.94 -23.26 -7.78
C GLU A 33 45.42 -22.08 -8.64
N ARG A 34 45.18 -20.88 -8.09
CA ARG A 34 46.01 -19.64 -8.00
C ARG A 34 45.04 -18.46 -7.97
N GLY A 35 45.08 -17.49 -7.07
CA GLY A 35 46.08 -17.05 -6.11
C GLY A 35 45.90 -15.54 -6.01
N ALA A 36 45.52 -15.04 -4.84
CA ALA A 36 45.55 -13.61 -4.52
C ALA A 36 45.76 -13.48 -3.02
N GLU A 37 47.02 -13.25 -2.66
CA GLU A 37 47.49 -12.76 -1.37
C GLU A 37 46.86 -11.40 -1.05
N GLY A 38 46.57 -11.15 0.23
CA GLY A 38 46.29 -9.80 0.70
C GLY A 38 45.75 -9.72 2.12
N ALA A 39 46.63 -9.30 3.02
CA ALA A 39 46.38 -8.59 4.28
C ALA A 39 46.04 -9.40 5.54
N ASP A 40 47.08 -9.61 6.36
CA ASP A 40 47.27 -9.04 7.70
C ASP A 40 46.04 -8.80 8.59
N GLY A 41 46.11 -9.32 9.82
CA GLY A 41 45.42 -8.68 10.95
C GLY A 41 45.12 -9.55 12.16
N ASP A 42 46.13 -10.21 12.74
CA ASP A 42 46.05 -10.72 14.11
C ASP A 42 45.77 -9.56 15.10
N ARG A 43 44.70 -9.70 15.89
CA ARG A 43 44.59 -9.13 17.25
C ARG A 43 43.37 -9.68 17.99
N GLU A 44 43.62 -10.73 18.76
CA GLU A 44 42.99 -10.90 20.08
C GLU A 44 43.59 -9.85 21.04
N PRO A 45 42.86 -9.36 22.06
CA PRO A 45 42.93 -10.08 23.33
C PRO A 45 41.68 -9.99 24.25
N ALA A 46 41.52 -11.06 25.03
CA ALA A 46 41.28 -11.09 26.48
C ALA A 46 39.99 -10.49 27.10
N ALA A 47 39.16 -11.39 27.66
CA ALA A 47 38.50 -11.21 28.97
C ALA A 47 39.56 -11.33 30.10
N PRO A 48 39.39 -10.82 31.35
CA PRO A 48 38.24 -11.05 32.27
C PRO A 48 38.07 -9.88 33.31
N PRO A 49 37.64 -10.01 34.60
CA PRO A 49 36.80 -10.97 35.33
C PRO A 49 35.63 -10.30 36.14
N SER A 50 34.99 -11.12 36.96
CA SER A 50 33.76 -10.98 37.73
C SER A 50 33.84 -10.27 39.12
N VAL A 51 32.65 -9.97 39.67
CA VAL A 51 32.22 -9.84 41.09
C VAL A 51 32.49 -8.52 41.85
N SER A 52 31.43 -7.88 42.37
CA SER A 52 31.37 -7.42 43.78
C SER A 52 29.92 -7.13 44.23
N GLU A 53 29.59 -7.63 45.43
CA GLU A 53 28.33 -7.48 46.17
C GLU A 53 28.11 -6.06 46.75
N ALA A 54 26.85 -5.79 47.13
CA ALA A 54 26.29 -4.59 47.80
C ALA A 54 26.86 -4.37 49.23
N PRO A 55 26.58 -3.27 50.01
CA PRO A 55 25.23 -2.88 50.50
C PRO A 55 25.08 -1.34 50.80
N PRO A 56 24.30 -0.87 51.81
CA PRO A 56 22.91 -0.43 51.71
C PRO A 56 22.70 1.07 52.06
N GLY A 57 21.47 1.57 51.89
CA GLY A 57 20.96 2.72 52.65
C GLY A 57 20.82 4.02 51.88
N GLY A 58 19.61 4.58 51.92
CA GLY A 58 19.34 5.92 51.40
C GLY A 58 17.88 6.14 51.03
N ALA A 59 16.97 6.00 51.99
CA ALA A 59 15.65 6.61 51.88
C ALA A 59 15.83 8.13 51.76
N THR A 60 15.77 8.65 50.54
CA THR A 60 15.61 10.08 50.28
C THR A 60 14.15 10.31 49.97
N ALA A 61 13.49 10.99 50.90
CA ALA A 61 12.17 11.58 50.69
C ALA A 61 12.18 12.35 49.37
N GLY A 62 11.31 11.96 48.44
CA GLY A 62 11.09 12.72 47.21
C GLY A 62 10.65 14.14 47.55
N PRO A 63 11.02 15.15 46.74
CA PRO A 63 10.47 16.48 46.91
C PRO A 63 8.95 16.40 46.79
N ALA A 64 8.27 17.02 47.76
CA ALA A 64 6.83 17.20 47.79
C ALA A 64 6.32 17.55 46.38
N SER A 65 5.35 16.76 45.92
CA SER A 65 4.64 16.99 44.66
C SER A 65 4.22 18.46 44.60
N ALA A 66 4.90 19.26 43.78
CA ALA A 66 4.46 20.62 43.49
C ALA A 66 3.03 20.51 42.94
N GLU A 67 2.05 21.01 43.70
CA GLU A 67 0.66 21.02 43.28
C GLU A 67 0.58 21.57 41.85
N ALA A 68 0.01 20.81 40.93
CA ALA A 68 -0.18 21.28 39.56
C ALA A 68 -1.16 22.46 39.60
N ALA A 69 -0.76 23.61 39.09
CA ALA A 69 -1.65 24.75 38.93
C ALA A 69 -2.48 24.56 37.67
N GLU A 70 -3.80 24.66 37.75
CA GLU A 70 -4.68 24.51 36.60
C GLU A 70 -5.05 25.89 36.03
N LEU A 71 -4.75 26.11 34.75
CA LEU A 71 -5.23 27.27 33.99
C LEU A 71 -6.49 26.86 33.21
N VAL A 72 -7.60 27.50 33.52
CA VAL A 72 -8.88 27.32 32.82
C VAL A 72 -9.08 28.47 31.85
N LEU A 73 -9.20 28.18 30.56
CA LEU A 73 -9.49 29.14 29.51
C LEU A 73 -10.95 29.03 29.07
N PRO A 74 -11.65 30.15 28.85
CA PRO A 74 -12.98 30.14 28.25
C PRO A 74 -12.93 29.66 26.79
N PRO A 75 -14.08 29.41 26.15
CA PRO A 75 -14.15 29.18 24.71
C PRO A 75 -13.41 30.27 23.92
N LEU A 76 -12.60 29.87 22.93
CA LEU A 76 -11.69 30.76 22.20
C LEU A 76 -12.09 30.88 20.73
N ARG A 77 -12.07 32.11 20.21
CA ARG A 77 -12.19 32.40 18.76
C ARG A 77 -10.84 32.40 18.05
N VAL A 78 -9.76 32.58 18.80
CA VAL A 78 -8.41 32.78 18.27
C VAL A 78 -7.43 31.75 18.81
N ARG A 79 -6.28 31.65 18.16
CA ARG A 79 -5.16 30.88 18.66
C ARG A 79 -4.41 31.68 19.74
N ILE A 80 -4.23 31.09 20.91
CA ILE A 80 -3.46 31.66 22.02
C ILE A 80 -2.19 30.82 22.25
N GLU A 81 -1.07 31.49 22.46
CA GLU A 81 0.18 30.86 22.91
C GLU A 81 0.45 31.18 24.37
N VAL A 82 0.72 30.15 25.18
CA VAL A 82 1.05 30.29 26.60
C VAL A 82 2.56 30.15 26.76
N HIS A 83 3.19 31.16 27.36
CA HIS A 83 4.62 31.22 27.63
C HIS A 83 4.87 31.36 29.13
N THR A 84 6.02 30.94 29.64
CA THR A 84 6.48 31.33 30.97
C THR A 84 6.93 32.79 30.95
N ALA A 85 7.04 33.42 32.11
CA ALA A 85 7.58 34.78 32.23
C ALA A 85 9.00 34.91 31.66
N GLU A 86 9.78 33.82 31.68
CA GLU A 86 11.13 33.74 31.09
C GLU A 86 11.12 33.55 29.55
N GLY A 87 9.94 33.51 28.92
CA GLY A 87 9.78 33.36 27.48
C GLY A 87 9.77 31.92 26.97
N GLY A 88 9.74 30.93 27.85
CA GLY A 88 9.63 29.52 27.47
C GLY A 88 8.21 29.19 27.02
N ARG A 89 8.02 28.70 25.79
CA ARG A 89 6.70 28.30 25.31
C ARG A 89 6.22 27.03 26.01
N VAL A 90 5.00 27.07 26.55
CA VAL A 90 4.40 25.99 27.36
C VAL A 90 3.28 25.28 26.63
N ALA A 91 2.34 26.03 26.05
CA ALA A 91 1.17 25.47 25.39
C ALA A 91 0.70 26.34 24.23
N VAL A 92 -0.12 25.74 23.36
CA VAL A 92 -0.76 26.41 22.23
C VAL A 92 -2.19 25.94 22.17
N VAL A 93 -3.13 26.86 22.29
CA VAL A 93 -4.56 26.55 22.27
C VAL A 93 -5.15 27.15 21.02
N GLY A 94 -5.77 26.32 20.18
CA GLY A 94 -6.49 26.77 18.99
C GLY A 94 -7.88 27.29 19.32
N PRO A 95 -8.59 27.87 18.33
CA PRO A 95 -10.01 28.20 18.47
C PRO A 95 -10.82 26.97 18.89
N THR A 96 -11.72 27.14 19.84
CA THR A 96 -12.56 26.08 20.42
C THR A 96 -13.84 26.66 21.02
N ASN A 97 -14.94 25.92 20.93
CA ASN A 97 -16.22 26.30 21.58
C ASN A 97 -16.33 25.78 23.02
N GLU A 98 -15.31 25.05 23.51
CA GLU A 98 -15.28 24.43 24.83
C GLU A 98 -14.23 25.09 25.73
N ARG A 99 -14.42 25.01 27.06
CA ARG A 99 -13.42 25.45 28.03
C ARG A 99 -12.19 24.54 27.98
N VAL A 100 -11.00 25.13 28.02
CA VAL A 100 -9.73 24.38 27.98
C VAL A 100 -9.06 24.42 29.34
N ARG A 101 -8.67 23.26 29.85
CA ARG A 101 -7.95 23.11 31.11
C ARG A 101 -6.51 22.71 30.84
N LEU A 102 -5.57 23.50 31.33
CA LEU A 102 -4.13 23.29 31.16
C LEU A 102 -3.47 23.06 32.53
N GLY A 103 -2.85 21.88 32.70
CA GLY A 103 -2.00 21.61 33.84
C GLY A 103 -0.64 22.32 33.71
N LEU A 104 -0.42 23.31 34.56
CA LEU A 104 0.78 24.15 34.62
C LEU A 104 1.52 23.93 35.94
N GLY A 105 2.79 24.35 36.01
CA GLY A 105 3.58 24.26 37.24
C GLY A 105 3.16 25.33 38.25
N ALA A 106 3.00 24.96 39.53
CA ALA A 106 2.80 25.95 40.59
C ALA A 106 3.96 26.94 40.70
N GLY A 107 3.64 28.16 41.15
CA GLY A 107 4.63 29.20 41.47
C GLY A 107 5.25 29.92 40.28
N ARG A 108 4.78 29.69 39.04
CA ARG A 108 5.29 30.38 37.84
C ARG A 108 4.25 31.31 37.25
N THR A 109 4.68 32.49 36.82
CA THR A 109 3.83 33.42 36.06
C THR A 109 3.85 33.06 34.58
N TYR A 110 2.69 33.10 33.95
CA TYR A 110 2.49 32.78 32.54
C TYR A 110 2.03 34.01 31.74
N VAL A 111 2.38 34.03 30.46
CA VAL A 111 2.02 35.08 29.51
C VAL A 111 1.27 34.44 28.34
N LEU A 112 0.01 34.80 28.18
CA LEU A 112 -0.85 34.37 27.09
C LEU A 112 -0.77 35.41 25.98
N SER A 113 -0.36 35.00 24.78
CA SER A 113 -0.18 35.88 23.61
C SER A 113 -1.19 35.52 22.53
N GLY A 114 -1.95 36.51 22.06
CA GLY A 114 -2.91 36.37 20.97
C GLY A 114 -2.33 36.81 19.61
N PRO A 115 -3.10 36.63 18.53
CA PRO A 115 -2.66 36.93 17.16
C PRO A 115 -2.52 38.44 16.87
N ASP A 116 -3.18 39.28 17.67
CA ASP A 116 -3.10 40.74 17.66
C ASP A 116 -1.86 41.29 18.38
N GLY A 117 -1.03 40.40 18.94
CA GLY A 117 0.14 40.77 19.72
C GLY A 117 -0.17 41.20 21.15
N ALA A 118 -1.44 41.19 21.58
CA ALA A 118 -1.80 41.46 22.96
C ALA A 118 -1.32 40.32 23.87
N LYS A 119 -0.93 40.68 25.10
CA LYS A 119 -0.35 39.78 26.09
C LYS A 119 -1.09 39.90 27.41
N VAL A 120 -1.61 38.78 27.91
CA VAL A 120 -2.27 38.68 29.22
C VAL A 120 -1.34 37.94 30.16
N ARG A 121 -1.07 38.51 31.33
CA ARG A 121 -0.28 37.85 32.36
C ARG A 121 -1.21 37.14 33.34
N TRP A 122 -0.91 35.89 33.65
CA TRP A 122 -1.67 35.07 34.59
C TRP A 122 -0.74 34.37 35.57
N SER A 123 -1.12 34.35 36.85
CA SER A 123 -0.41 33.60 37.88
C SER A 123 -1.33 32.57 38.53
N PRO A 124 -0.80 31.39 38.91
CA PRO A 124 -1.51 30.40 39.72
C PRO A 124 -2.19 31.04 40.92
N GLY A 125 -3.48 30.76 41.10
CA GLY A 125 -4.32 31.33 42.18
C GLY A 125 -5.14 32.55 41.78
N GLN A 126 -4.95 33.13 40.58
CA GLN A 126 -5.75 34.28 40.11
C GLN A 126 -7.13 33.91 39.50
N GLY A 127 -7.49 32.62 39.46
CA GLY A 127 -8.73 32.17 38.81
C GLY A 127 -8.63 32.17 37.28
N GLU A 128 -9.74 32.35 36.56
CA GLU A 128 -9.73 32.44 35.10
C GLU A 128 -9.05 33.75 34.64
N PRO A 129 -8.18 33.74 33.61
CA PRO A 129 -7.57 34.96 33.09
C PRO A 129 -8.62 35.85 32.41
N ALA A 130 -8.57 37.15 32.68
CA ALA A 130 -9.35 38.13 31.93
C ALA A 130 -8.77 38.28 30.51
N LEU A 131 -9.36 37.56 29.56
CA LEU A 131 -8.97 37.63 28.15
C LEU A 131 -9.70 38.76 27.43
N PRO A 132 -9.08 39.38 26.40
CA PRO A 132 -9.78 40.30 25.50
C PRO A 132 -11.03 39.63 24.89
N GLU A 133 -12.12 40.38 24.78
CA GLU A 133 -13.38 39.89 24.18
C GLU A 133 -13.19 39.39 22.74
N ALA A 134 -12.26 40.00 22.00
CA ALA A 134 -11.89 39.54 20.66
C ALA A 134 -11.33 38.10 20.62
N TRP A 135 -10.84 37.59 21.75
CA TRP A 135 -10.26 36.26 21.86
C TRP A 135 -11.29 35.20 22.30
N THR A 136 -12.38 35.60 22.96
CA THR A 136 -13.36 34.68 23.54
C THR A 136 -14.59 34.53 22.64
N ALA A 137 -15.19 33.34 22.63
CA ALA A 137 -16.49 33.15 22.00
C ALA A 137 -17.60 33.58 22.97
N PRO A 138 -18.72 34.16 22.50
CA PRO A 138 -19.87 34.45 23.33
C PRO A 138 -20.34 33.13 23.95
N GLU A 139 -20.51 33.13 25.27
CA GLU A 139 -21.10 32.01 25.98
C GLU A 139 -22.51 31.80 25.41
N PRO A 140 -22.90 30.57 25.02
CA PRO A 140 -24.24 30.33 24.51
C PRO A 140 -25.24 30.75 25.58
N ASP A 141 -26.10 31.70 25.21
CA ASP A 141 -27.08 32.33 26.08
C ASP A 141 -28.07 31.27 26.60
N VAL A 142 -27.83 30.73 27.80
CA VAL A 142 -28.81 29.89 28.51
C VAL A 142 -29.71 30.82 29.32
N ALA A 143 -30.49 31.65 28.62
CA ALA A 143 -31.51 32.48 29.24
C ALA A 143 -32.59 32.90 28.23
N GLY A 144 -33.56 32.00 28.01
CA GLY A 144 -34.86 32.33 27.42
C GLY A 144 -35.97 31.66 28.24
N PRO A 145 -37.05 32.38 28.64
CA PRO A 145 -38.11 31.82 29.46
C PRO A 145 -38.92 30.75 28.73
N ALA A 146 -39.32 29.73 29.49
CA ALA A 146 -39.97 28.51 29.03
C ALA A 146 -41.26 28.75 28.21
N GLU A 147 -41.26 28.30 26.96
CA GLU A 147 -42.49 27.84 26.29
C GLU A 147 -42.76 26.37 26.68
N PRO A 148 -44.02 25.99 26.93
CA PRO A 148 -44.36 24.63 27.36
C PRO A 148 -44.15 23.64 26.20
N SER A 149 -43.17 22.76 26.36
CA SER A 149 -42.95 21.64 25.44
C SER A 149 -44.03 20.56 25.60
N PRO A 150 -44.48 19.92 24.50
CA PRO A 150 -45.40 18.78 24.54
C PRO A 150 -44.75 17.53 25.19
N PRO A 151 -45.56 16.55 25.67
CA PRO A 151 -45.09 15.47 26.53
C PRO A 151 -44.04 14.56 25.87
N ALA A 152 -43.06 14.16 26.68
CA ALA A 152 -41.85 13.46 26.29
C ALA A 152 -42.07 12.01 25.77
N PRO A 153 -41.31 11.55 24.76
CA PRO A 153 -41.11 10.13 24.51
C PRO A 153 -40.19 9.50 25.59
N PRO A 154 -40.28 8.18 25.83
CA PRO A 154 -39.59 7.51 26.94
C PRO A 154 -38.06 7.61 26.86
N PRO A 155 -37.34 7.57 28.00
CA PRO A 155 -35.91 7.84 28.06
C PRO A 155 -35.11 6.74 27.33
N ALA A 156 -34.26 7.17 26.39
CA ALA A 156 -33.20 6.35 25.84
C ALA A 156 -32.13 6.06 26.92
N PRO A 157 -31.45 4.90 26.87
CA PRO A 157 -30.45 4.55 27.87
C PRO A 157 -29.31 5.57 27.88
N VAL A 158 -28.95 6.01 29.09
CA VAL A 158 -27.79 6.86 29.39
C VAL A 158 -26.54 6.13 28.91
N VAL A 159 -25.98 6.60 27.80
CA VAL A 159 -24.62 6.26 27.40
C VAL A 159 -23.71 7.15 28.23
N GLU A 160 -23.05 6.56 29.21
CA GLU A 160 -21.96 7.16 29.97
C GLU A 160 -20.83 7.51 28.99
N GLU A 161 -20.77 8.78 28.57
CA GLU A 161 -19.67 9.30 27.75
C GLU A 161 -18.38 9.20 28.57
N ALA A 162 -17.52 8.26 28.17
CA ALA A 162 -16.17 8.12 28.69
C ALA A 162 -15.43 9.47 28.56
N PRO A 163 -14.67 9.91 29.58
CA PRO A 163 -13.98 11.19 29.54
C PRO A 163 -12.99 11.21 28.37
N ALA A 164 -13.19 12.14 27.45
CA ALA A 164 -12.26 12.40 26.36
C ALA A 164 -10.89 12.80 26.96
N ARG A 165 -9.92 11.89 26.90
CA ARG A 165 -8.51 12.21 27.13
C ARG A 165 -8.07 13.22 26.07
N VAL A 166 -8.08 14.50 26.42
CA VAL A 166 -7.42 15.54 25.64
C VAL A 166 -5.92 15.39 25.83
N GLU A 167 -5.27 14.64 24.93
CA GLU A 167 -3.82 14.59 24.83
C GLU A 167 -3.31 15.97 24.38
N ALA A 168 -2.76 16.72 25.33
CA ALA A 168 -2.01 17.94 25.04
C ALA A 168 -0.78 17.59 24.18
N ARG A 169 -0.89 17.78 22.85
CA ARG A 169 0.24 17.67 21.93
C ARG A 169 1.21 18.83 22.14
N VAL A 170 2.29 18.56 22.87
CA VAL A 170 3.48 19.41 22.91
C VAL A 170 4.19 19.31 21.54
N GLU A 171 4.00 20.29 20.67
CA GLU A 171 4.78 20.43 19.42
C GLU A 171 6.21 20.92 19.76
N VAL A 172 7.12 19.99 20.06
CA VAL A 172 8.57 20.25 20.05
C VAL A 172 9.04 20.27 18.59
N ARG A 173 9.00 21.45 17.99
CA ARG A 173 9.29 21.65 16.56
C ARG A 173 10.74 22.09 16.34
N SER A 174 11.71 21.18 16.51
CA SER A 174 13.09 21.41 15.98
C SER A 174 14.01 20.18 15.81
N SER A 175 13.60 18.94 16.12
CA SER A 175 14.51 17.76 16.02
C SER A 175 14.08 16.63 15.08
N GLN A 176 13.00 16.79 14.29
CA GLN A 176 12.33 15.65 13.62
C GLN A 176 12.70 15.39 12.15
N THR A 177 13.65 16.09 11.54
CA THR A 177 13.98 15.89 10.11
C THR A 177 14.50 14.48 9.82
N TRP A 178 15.30 13.91 10.73
CA TRP A 178 15.86 12.56 10.58
C TRP A 178 14.79 11.46 10.63
N ARG A 179 13.73 11.64 11.44
CA ARG A 179 12.64 10.66 11.60
C ARG A 179 11.91 10.38 10.28
N ARG A 180 11.81 11.40 9.42
CA ARG A 180 11.21 11.30 8.09
C ARG A 180 11.93 10.31 7.17
N PHE A 181 13.20 10.03 7.44
CA PHE A 181 13.99 9.06 6.68
C PHE A 181 14.09 7.72 7.41
N VAL A 182 14.33 7.75 8.72
CA VAL A 182 14.57 6.52 9.48
C VAL A 182 13.30 5.67 9.60
N HIS A 183 12.14 6.27 9.88
CA HIS A 183 10.92 5.49 10.10
C HIS A 183 10.45 4.71 8.84
N PRO A 184 10.40 5.32 7.63
CA PRO A 184 10.09 4.55 6.42
C PRO A 184 11.18 3.51 6.11
N MET A 185 12.46 3.82 6.34
CA MET A 185 13.56 2.87 6.11
C MET A 185 13.44 1.65 7.03
N MET A 186 13.12 1.85 8.30
CA MET A 186 12.91 0.77 9.25
C MET A 186 11.70 -0.09 8.86
N SER A 187 10.62 0.52 8.36
CA SER A 187 9.46 -0.23 7.84
C SER A 187 9.75 -1.00 6.56
N ALA A 188 10.68 -0.51 5.74
CA ALA A 188 11.12 -1.19 4.54
C ALA A 188 11.96 -2.45 4.89
N LEU A 189 12.75 -2.40 5.97
CA LEU A 189 13.57 -3.51 6.46
C LEU A 189 12.75 -4.52 7.27
N VAL A 190 11.96 -4.02 8.22
CA VAL A 190 11.13 -4.82 9.13
C VAL A 190 9.70 -4.30 9.03
N PRO A 191 8.78 -5.10 8.47
CA PRO A 191 7.39 -4.68 8.33
C PRO A 191 6.79 -4.15 9.63
N GLY A 192 6.19 -2.97 9.58
CA GLY A 192 5.57 -2.30 10.73
C GLY A 192 6.53 -1.61 11.73
N ALA A 193 7.85 -1.71 11.56
CA ALA A 193 8.80 -1.16 12.55
C ALA A 193 8.75 0.37 12.64
N GLY A 194 8.56 1.08 11.52
CA GLY A 194 8.44 2.55 11.56
C GLY A 194 7.16 3.02 12.25
N GLN A 195 6.07 2.27 12.19
CA GLN A 195 4.85 2.53 12.95
C GLN A 195 5.09 2.35 14.45
N MET A 196 5.85 1.33 14.85
CA MET A 196 6.26 1.17 16.26
C MET A 196 7.10 2.36 16.73
N MET A 197 8.03 2.83 15.90
CA MET A 197 8.83 4.04 16.18
C MET A 197 8.01 5.33 16.20
N ASN A 198 6.86 5.35 15.52
CA ASN A 198 5.88 6.44 15.57
C ASN A 198 4.97 6.39 16.82
N GLY A 199 5.19 5.44 17.75
CA GLY A 199 4.34 5.28 18.93
C GLY A 199 3.02 4.56 18.64
N GLU A 200 2.92 3.87 17.50
CA GLU A 200 1.74 3.10 17.10
C GLU A 200 2.02 1.59 17.07
N PRO A 201 2.41 0.96 18.20
CA PRO A 201 2.87 -0.44 18.21
C PRO A 201 1.79 -1.42 17.75
N GLY A 202 0.52 -1.15 18.06
CA GLY A 202 -0.61 -1.97 17.61
C GLY A 202 -0.74 -2.03 16.08
N LYS A 203 -0.51 -0.90 15.39
CA LYS A 203 -0.50 -0.88 13.92
C LYS A 203 0.72 -1.61 13.37
N GLY A 204 1.90 -1.40 13.97
CA GLY A 204 3.12 -2.07 13.57
C GLY A 204 3.01 -3.60 13.64
N VAL A 205 2.48 -4.14 14.74
CA VAL A 205 2.25 -5.59 14.90
C VAL A 205 1.23 -6.10 13.88
N ALA A 206 0.12 -5.38 13.68
CA ALA A 206 -0.89 -5.77 12.70
C ALA A 206 -0.32 -5.84 11.28
N ILE A 207 0.52 -4.88 10.89
CA ILE A 207 1.22 -4.87 9.60
C ILE A 207 2.19 -6.04 9.48
N LEU A 208 2.99 -6.30 10.51
CA LEU A 208 3.94 -7.41 10.52
C LEU A 208 3.25 -8.76 10.34
N VAL A 209 2.24 -9.05 11.16
CA VAL A 209 1.47 -10.30 11.09
C VAL A 209 0.79 -10.45 9.74
N SER A 210 0.17 -9.39 9.22
CA SER A 210 -0.47 -9.40 7.90
C SER A 210 0.54 -9.68 6.78
N THR A 211 1.73 -9.09 6.86
CA THR A 211 2.80 -9.26 5.87
C THR A 211 3.33 -10.70 5.87
N VAL A 212 3.59 -11.27 7.05
CA VAL A 212 4.01 -12.66 7.20
C VAL A 212 2.91 -13.60 6.69
N GLY A 213 1.66 -13.38 7.09
CA GLY A 213 0.52 -14.20 6.63
C GLY A 213 0.34 -14.18 5.11
N LEU A 214 0.43 -13.01 4.48
CA LEU A 214 0.36 -12.89 3.02
C LEU A 214 1.55 -13.51 2.31
N LEU A 215 2.76 -13.35 2.86
CA LEU A 215 3.96 -13.99 2.32
C LEU A 215 3.83 -15.51 2.37
N THR A 216 3.46 -16.07 3.54
CA THR A 216 3.22 -17.50 3.71
C THR A 216 2.12 -17.99 2.78
N GLY A 217 0.99 -17.29 2.71
CA GLY A 217 -0.10 -17.61 1.79
C GLY A 217 0.34 -17.58 0.33
N THR A 218 1.14 -16.60 -0.07
CA THR A 218 1.69 -16.50 -1.43
C THR A 218 2.63 -17.68 -1.73
N ILE A 219 3.49 -18.06 -0.79
CA ILE A 219 4.39 -19.22 -0.93
C ILE A 219 3.59 -20.52 -1.04
N LEU A 220 2.55 -20.69 -0.22
CA LEU A 220 1.69 -21.88 -0.24
C LEU A 220 0.89 -22.00 -1.55
N LEU A 221 0.46 -20.86 -2.11
CA LEU A 221 -0.28 -20.80 -3.37
C LEU A 221 0.63 -20.76 -4.60
N TRP A 222 1.95 -20.71 -4.41
CA TRP A 222 2.91 -20.52 -5.49
C TRP A 222 2.72 -21.57 -6.60
N PRO A 223 2.61 -21.16 -7.87
CA PRO A 223 2.51 -22.10 -8.97
C PRO A 223 3.83 -22.87 -9.12
N ARG A 224 3.80 -24.19 -8.90
CA ARG A 224 4.93 -25.05 -9.23
C ARG A 224 4.92 -25.27 -10.75
N PRO A 225 6.07 -25.15 -11.44
CA PRO A 225 6.16 -25.54 -12.84
C PRO A 225 5.86 -27.04 -12.94
N ASP A 226 4.83 -27.41 -13.68
CA ASP A 226 4.58 -28.81 -14.00
C ASP A 226 5.30 -29.15 -15.31
N PRO A 227 6.33 -30.02 -15.29
CA PRO A 227 7.04 -30.44 -16.50
C PRO A 227 6.17 -31.24 -17.49
N HIS A 228 4.94 -31.60 -17.14
CA HIS A 228 3.97 -32.28 -18.00
C HIS A 228 2.88 -31.35 -18.56
N GLU A 229 3.01 -30.02 -18.41
CA GLU A 229 2.15 -29.03 -19.06
C GLU A 229 2.11 -29.25 -20.59
N GLY A 230 0.99 -29.76 -21.09
CA GLY A 230 0.74 -30.01 -22.51
C GLY A 230 0.71 -31.47 -22.95
N THR A 231 1.07 -32.43 -22.08
CA THR A 231 0.79 -33.84 -22.36
C THR A 231 -0.62 -34.17 -21.88
N GLY A 232 -1.58 -34.17 -22.81
CA GLY A 232 -2.95 -34.56 -22.52
C GLY A 232 -3.01 -35.87 -21.73
N GLY A 233 -3.66 -35.82 -20.58
CA GLY A 233 -4.08 -37.00 -19.81
C GLY A 233 -2.95 -37.76 -19.12
N ARG A 234 -2.54 -37.31 -17.93
CA ARG A 234 -1.99 -38.22 -16.92
C ARG A 234 -2.39 -37.81 -15.50
N ALA A 235 -3.60 -38.23 -15.14
CA ALA A 235 -3.96 -39.05 -13.98
C ALA A 235 -3.30 -38.86 -12.58
N ASP A 236 -2.64 -37.76 -12.24
CA ASP A 236 -2.27 -37.45 -10.84
C ASP A 236 -2.81 -36.10 -10.31
N ASP A 237 -3.47 -35.30 -11.16
CA ASP A 237 -4.09 -34.04 -10.73
C ASP A 237 -5.51 -34.29 -10.20
N THR A 238 -5.61 -34.50 -8.89
CA THR A 238 -6.89 -34.63 -8.15
C THR A 238 -7.67 -33.31 -8.02
N ARG A 239 -7.13 -32.19 -8.54
CA ARG A 239 -7.76 -30.87 -8.43
C ARG A 239 -8.66 -30.58 -9.63
N SER A 240 -9.86 -30.09 -9.34
CA SER A 240 -10.75 -29.60 -10.37
C SER A 240 -10.20 -28.31 -11.02
N ALA A 241 -10.54 -28.04 -12.28
CA ALA A 241 -10.18 -26.80 -12.95
C ALA A 241 -10.60 -25.54 -12.16
N ALA A 242 -11.74 -25.62 -11.45
CA ALA A 242 -12.23 -24.55 -10.59
C ALA A 242 -11.30 -24.30 -9.38
N GLU A 243 -10.78 -25.37 -8.76
CA GLU A 243 -9.81 -25.26 -7.66
C GLU A 243 -8.49 -24.64 -8.13
N GLU A 244 -8.01 -25.01 -9.31
CA GLU A 244 -6.77 -24.46 -9.85
C GLU A 244 -6.91 -22.97 -10.22
N VAL A 245 -8.05 -22.58 -10.82
CA VAL A 245 -8.38 -21.16 -11.04
C VAL A 245 -8.47 -20.41 -9.73
N ALA A 246 -9.12 -20.97 -8.70
CA ALA A 246 -9.23 -20.34 -7.38
C ALA A 246 -7.86 -20.17 -6.73
N ARG A 247 -6.97 -21.16 -6.85
CA ARG A 247 -5.59 -21.12 -6.35
C ARG A 247 -4.79 -20.01 -7.03
N LEU A 248 -4.82 -19.94 -8.36
CA LEU A 248 -4.10 -18.93 -9.13
C LEU A 248 -4.64 -17.51 -8.90
N ALA A 249 -5.96 -17.37 -8.80
CA ALA A 249 -6.61 -16.12 -8.41
C ALA A 249 -6.18 -15.70 -7.00
N GLY A 250 -6.21 -16.64 -6.05
CA GLY A 250 -5.71 -16.44 -4.68
C GLY A 250 -4.25 -16.01 -4.66
N PHE A 251 -3.39 -16.65 -5.45
CA PHE A 251 -1.98 -16.30 -5.59
C PHE A 251 -1.80 -14.88 -6.15
N ALA A 252 -2.52 -14.54 -7.22
CA ALA A 252 -2.45 -13.21 -7.83
C ALA A 252 -2.91 -12.11 -6.87
N VAL A 253 -4.00 -12.35 -6.12
CA VAL A 253 -4.48 -11.44 -5.09
C VAL A 253 -3.50 -11.33 -3.92
N ALA A 254 -2.97 -12.45 -3.43
CA ALA A 254 -2.04 -12.46 -2.30
C ALA A 254 -0.71 -11.77 -2.64
N SER A 255 -0.13 -12.05 -3.80
CA SER A 255 1.11 -11.42 -4.27
C SER A 255 0.94 -9.93 -4.58
N GLY A 256 -0.15 -9.55 -5.25
CA GLY A 256 -0.51 -8.15 -5.48
C GLY A 256 -0.75 -7.40 -4.17
N GLY A 257 -1.53 -8.01 -3.28
CA GLY A 257 -1.84 -7.48 -1.95
C GLY A 257 -0.60 -7.31 -1.08
N PHE A 258 0.32 -8.28 -1.09
CA PHE A 258 1.61 -8.17 -0.42
C PHE A 258 2.41 -6.96 -0.89
N GLY A 259 2.53 -6.76 -2.21
CA GLY A 259 3.22 -5.60 -2.77
C GLY A 259 2.58 -4.27 -2.38
N LEU A 260 1.25 -4.21 -2.36
CA LEU A 260 0.51 -3.02 -1.92
C LEU A 260 0.69 -2.76 -0.42
N LEU A 261 0.60 -3.78 0.44
CA LEU A 261 0.83 -3.62 1.87
C LEU A 261 2.26 -3.19 2.15
N TYR A 262 3.25 -3.77 1.46
CA TYR A 262 4.65 -3.41 1.60
C TYR A 262 4.92 -1.95 1.24
N ALA A 263 4.35 -1.46 0.14
CA ALA A 263 4.43 -0.03 -0.21
C ALA A 263 3.65 0.85 0.79
N GLY A 264 2.47 0.38 1.22
CA GLY A 264 1.59 1.09 2.14
C GLY A 264 2.21 1.32 3.50
N GLN A 265 2.89 0.32 4.08
CA GLN A 265 3.54 0.47 5.38
C GLN A 265 4.70 1.48 5.36
N ILE A 266 5.46 1.57 4.27
CA ILE A 266 6.57 2.52 4.16
C ILE A 266 6.02 3.94 4.14
N LEU A 267 4.99 4.15 3.31
CA LEU A 267 4.34 5.46 3.15
C LEU A 267 3.56 5.88 4.39
N ASP A 268 2.91 4.94 5.08
CA ASP A 268 2.21 5.19 6.35
C ASP A 268 3.19 5.56 7.47
N ALA A 269 4.33 4.86 7.57
CA ALA A 269 5.39 5.21 8.53
C ALA A 269 5.96 6.62 8.26
N TYR A 270 6.12 6.99 6.99
CA TYR A 270 6.50 8.35 6.60
C TYR A 270 5.45 9.38 7.05
N GLN A 271 4.15 9.11 6.85
CA GLN A 271 3.08 10.02 7.27
C GLN A 271 3.01 10.17 8.79
N GLY A 272 3.18 9.09 9.54
CA GLY A 272 3.30 9.15 11.01
C GLY A 272 4.47 10.03 11.44
N ALA A 273 5.61 9.95 10.75
CA ALA A 273 6.78 10.78 11.03
C ALA A 273 6.59 12.26 10.67
N VAL A 274 5.75 12.57 9.67
CA VAL A 274 5.42 13.95 9.25
C VAL A 274 4.25 14.54 10.06
N GLY A 275 3.44 13.69 10.71
CA GLY A 275 2.34 14.10 11.59
C GLY A 275 1.13 14.66 10.86
N ARG A 276 0.94 14.37 9.57
CA ARG A 276 -0.17 14.88 8.76
C ARG A 276 -1.08 13.74 8.28
N PRO A 277 -2.41 13.86 8.43
CA PRO A 277 -3.32 12.91 7.82
C PRO A 277 -3.39 13.14 6.30
N PRO A 278 -3.31 12.07 5.48
CA PRO A 278 -3.49 12.17 4.03
C PRO A 278 -4.80 12.84 3.64
N ARG A 279 -4.70 13.84 2.76
CA ARG A 279 -5.78 14.52 2.07
C ARG A 279 -5.70 14.15 0.59
N PRO A 280 -6.52 13.20 0.13
CA PRO A 280 -6.47 12.73 -1.24
C PRO A 280 -6.76 13.87 -2.22
N ALA A 281 -5.97 13.97 -3.28
CA ALA A 281 -6.16 14.94 -4.35
C ALA A 281 -7.55 14.77 -4.97
N GLU A 282 -8.51 15.66 -4.69
CA GLU A 282 -9.89 15.53 -5.19
C GLU A 282 -9.97 15.53 -6.73
N THR A 283 -9.02 16.21 -7.36
CA THR A 283 -8.79 16.34 -8.80
C THR A 283 -7.30 16.28 -9.09
N PHE A 284 -6.90 15.78 -10.25
CA PHE A 284 -5.50 15.79 -10.71
C PHE A 284 -5.42 16.18 -12.18
N PHE A 285 -4.34 16.83 -12.63
CA PHE A 285 -4.16 17.06 -14.07
C PHE A 285 -3.50 15.84 -14.72
N LEU A 286 -2.58 15.18 -14.02
CA LEU A 286 -1.87 14.01 -14.50
C LEU A 286 -1.74 12.96 -13.39
N ARG A 287 -2.00 11.70 -13.73
CA ARG A 287 -1.69 10.54 -12.91
C ARG A 287 -0.80 9.59 -13.68
N ILE A 288 0.35 9.28 -13.09
CA ILE A 288 1.26 8.24 -13.57
C ILE A 288 1.01 6.98 -12.74
N GLU A 289 0.57 5.90 -13.36
CA GLU A 289 0.25 4.63 -12.71
C GLU A 289 1.15 3.52 -13.23
N THR A 290 1.89 2.90 -12.32
CA THR A 290 2.73 1.74 -12.60
C THR A 290 2.07 0.51 -11.99
N ALA A 291 1.83 -0.53 -12.79
CA ALA A 291 1.10 -1.72 -12.36
C ALA A 291 1.78 -3.02 -12.81
N GLY A 292 1.81 -3.99 -11.91
CA GLY A 292 2.10 -5.39 -12.24
C GLY A 292 0.79 -6.16 -12.33
N MET A 293 0.57 -6.87 -13.44
CA MET A 293 -0.65 -7.63 -13.72
C MET A 293 -0.33 -9.12 -13.83
N TYR A 294 -1.23 -9.95 -13.31
CA TYR A 294 -1.27 -11.39 -13.50
C TYR A 294 -2.53 -11.76 -14.27
N THR A 295 -2.38 -12.45 -15.40
CA THR A 295 -3.50 -12.96 -16.20
C THR A 295 -3.71 -14.44 -15.95
N ILE A 296 -4.97 -14.82 -15.76
CA ILE A 296 -5.45 -16.19 -15.67
C ILE A 296 -6.27 -16.47 -16.93
N ALA A 297 -5.81 -17.45 -17.71
CA ALA A 297 -6.49 -17.91 -18.92
C ALA A 297 -7.51 -19.00 -18.59
N ALA A 298 -8.74 -18.85 -19.10
CA ALA A 298 -9.74 -19.91 -19.08
C ALA A 298 -10.06 -20.28 -20.54
N GLN A 299 -9.33 -21.24 -21.11
CA GLN A 299 -9.64 -21.74 -22.45
C GLN A 299 -10.27 -23.15 -22.37
N PRO A 300 -11.47 -23.36 -22.94
CA PRO A 300 -12.05 -24.69 -23.09
C PRO A 300 -11.12 -25.61 -23.90
N GLY A 301 -10.81 -26.78 -23.35
CA GLY A 301 -9.98 -27.78 -24.02
C GLY A 301 -8.46 -27.57 -23.90
N GLN A 302 -7.99 -26.54 -23.19
CA GLN A 302 -6.60 -26.49 -22.74
C GLN A 302 -6.49 -26.93 -21.28
N PRO A 303 -5.65 -27.93 -20.96
CA PRO A 303 -5.55 -28.47 -19.61
C PRO A 303 -4.78 -27.58 -18.62
N SER A 304 -4.10 -26.51 -19.08
CA SER A 304 -3.28 -25.66 -18.20
C SER A 304 -3.85 -24.26 -18.00
N HIS A 305 -4.09 -23.91 -16.74
CA HIS A 305 -4.28 -22.54 -16.30
C HIS A 305 -2.90 -21.93 -16.06
N ARG A 306 -2.44 -21.07 -16.97
CA ARG A 306 -1.13 -20.44 -16.84
C ARG A 306 -1.26 -19.03 -16.26
N LEU A 307 -0.40 -18.72 -15.29
CA LEU A 307 -0.24 -17.38 -14.77
C LEU A 307 0.71 -16.60 -15.68
N LEU A 308 0.20 -15.58 -16.36
CA LEU A 308 1.00 -14.74 -17.25
C LEU A 308 1.22 -13.38 -16.58
N ARG A 309 2.44 -12.87 -16.57
CA ARG A 309 2.79 -11.61 -15.91
C ARG A 309 3.04 -10.52 -16.94
N ASP A 310 2.57 -9.32 -16.64
CA ASP A 310 2.89 -8.09 -17.37
C ASP A 310 3.24 -6.97 -16.39
N PHE A 311 4.00 -6.00 -16.88
CA PHE A 311 4.31 -4.75 -16.19
C PHE A 311 4.00 -3.58 -17.12
N ASN A 312 3.18 -2.66 -16.62
CA ASN A 312 2.57 -1.62 -17.43
C ASN A 312 2.70 -0.27 -16.73
N VAL A 313 2.93 0.77 -17.54
CA VAL A 313 2.86 2.18 -17.13
C VAL A 313 1.67 2.84 -17.83
N SER A 314 0.97 3.72 -17.13
CA SER A 314 -0.16 4.49 -17.65
C SER A 314 -0.04 5.97 -17.30
N PHE A 315 -0.44 6.83 -18.22
CA PHE A 315 -0.55 8.27 -18.05
C PHE A 315 -2.00 8.67 -18.24
N MET A 316 -2.65 9.11 -17.16
CA MET A 316 -4.08 9.42 -17.14
C MET A 316 -4.28 10.90 -16.81
N PHE A 317 -5.24 11.53 -17.47
CA PHE A 317 -5.64 12.91 -17.25
C PHE A 317 -7.06 12.95 -16.73
N GLU A 318 -7.41 13.94 -15.90
CA GLU A 318 -8.78 14.19 -15.44
C GLU A 318 -9.33 15.44 -16.15
N PRO A 319 -9.82 15.34 -17.41
CA PRO A 319 -10.30 16.51 -18.13
C PRO A 319 -11.50 17.18 -17.45
N VAL A 320 -12.33 16.40 -16.75
CA VAL A 320 -13.42 16.88 -15.91
C VAL A 320 -13.52 16.00 -14.68
N ARG A 321 -14.05 16.55 -13.58
CA ARG A 321 -14.16 15.85 -12.30
C ARG A 321 -14.72 14.44 -12.48
N ARG A 322 -14.05 13.44 -11.92
CA ARG A 322 -14.39 12.00 -11.96
C ARG A 322 -14.16 11.28 -13.29
N PHE A 323 -13.93 11.97 -14.40
CA PHE A 323 -13.62 11.32 -15.68
C PHE A 323 -12.12 11.29 -15.90
N THR A 324 -11.58 10.10 -16.15
CA THR A 324 -10.17 9.93 -16.47
C THR A 324 -10.00 9.41 -17.88
N LEU A 325 -9.12 10.02 -18.66
CA LEU A 325 -8.78 9.61 -20.02
C LEU A 325 -7.27 9.62 -20.17
N GLY A 326 -6.70 8.63 -20.86
CA GLY A 326 -5.28 8.71 -21.20
C GLY A 326 -4.72 7.44 -21.81
N PHE A 327 -3.40 7.40 -21.85
CA PHE A 327 -2.63 6.28 -22.36
C PHE A 327 -2.45 5.25 -21.25
N SER A 328 -2.75 4.00 -21.54
CA SER A 328 -2.65 2.89 -20.60
C SER A 328 -1.81 1.76 -21.14
N ASP A 329 -1.42 0.84 -20.27
CA ASP A 329 -0.79 -0.42 -20.68
C ASP A 329 0.45 -0.22 -21.56
N ILE A 330 1.21 0.86 -21.33
CA ILE A 330 2.46 1.10 -22.03
C ILE A 330 3.49 0.15 -21.42
N GLY A 331 3.99 -0.77 -22.24
CA GLY A 331 4.88 -1.80 -21.77
C GLY A 331 5.57 -2.50 -22.93
N GLY A 332 6.64 -3.22 -22.58
CA GLY A 332 7.40 -4.01 -23.52
C GLY A 332 8.22 -5.04 -22.77
N GLY A 333 8.65 -6.06 -23.48
CA GLY A 333 9.37 -7.17 -22.88
C GLY A 333 9.87 -8.13 -23.93
N ARG A 334 10.77 -9.01 -23.53
CA ARG A 334 11.32 -10.04 -24.39
C ARG A 334 11.17 -11.38 -23.68
N ASP A 335 10.47 -12.30 -24.33
CA ASP A 335 10.39 -13.67 -23.87
C ASP A 335 11.79 -14.30 -23.96
N PRO A 336 12.41 -14.69 -22.83
CA PRO A 336 13.76 -15.25 -22.82
C PRO A 336 13.82 -16.63 -23.50
N SER A 337 12.72 -17.37 -23.55
CA SER A 337 12.67 -18.71 -24.14
C SER A 337 12.56 -18.68 -25.66
N THR A 338 11.78 -17.74 -26.21
CA THR A 338 11.52 -17.67 -27.66
C THR A 338 12.27 -16.54 -28.37
N GLY A 339 12.90 -15.64 -27.60
CA GLY A 339 13.57 -14.44 -28.08
C GLY A 339 12.61 -13.41 -28.69
N ARG A 340 11.29 -13.58 -28.51
CA ARG A 340 10.26 -12.72 -29.08
C ARG A 340 10.13 -11.45 -28.25
N GLY A 341 10.36 -10.31 -28.87
CA GLY A 341 10.05 -9.00 -28.29
C GLY A 341 8.57 -8.69 -28.45
N MET A 342 7.98 -8.03 -27.47
CA MET A 342 6.65 -7.46 -27.53
C MET A 342 6.68 -6.01 -27.07
N SER A 343 5.80 -5.20 -27.64
CA SER A 343 5.52 -3.83 -27.22
C SER A 343 4.02 -3.61 -27.26
N GLN A 344 3.50 -2.86 -26.31
CA GLN A 344 2.08 -2.55 -26.23
C GLN A 344 1.83 -1.14 -25.73
N ALA A 345 0.71 -0.57 -26.18
CA ALA A 345 0.19 0.70 -25.72
C ALA A 345 -1.33 0.72 -25.95
N GLY A 346 -2.06 1.33 -25.05
CA GLY A 346 -3.51 1.40 -25.08
C GLY A 346 -4.08 2.76 -24.73
N LEU A 347 -5.39 2.87 -24.90
CA LEU A 347 -6.19 3.99 -24.43
C LEU A 347 -7.18 3.48 -23.40
N ARG A 348 -7.37 4.25 -22.34
CA ARG A 348 -8.30 3.94 -21.26
C ARG A 348 -9.15 5.16 -20.94
N VAL A 349 -10.45 4.92 -20.81
CA VAL A 349 -11.42 5.86 -20.25
C VAL A 349 -11.95 5.26 -18.95
N GLY A 350 -12.08 6.09 -17.92
CA GLY A 350 -12.58 5.67 -16.63
C GLY A 350 -13.50 6.71 -16.01
N TYR A 351 -14.49 6.23 -15.25
CA TYR A 351 -15.39 7.04 -14.46
C TYR A 351 -15.27 6.65 -12.98
N ARG A 352 -15.01 7.65 -12.13
CA ARG A 352 -14.89 7.49 -10.68
C ARG A 352 -16.29 7.45 -10.08
N VAL A 353 -16.75 6.26 -9.74
CA VAL A 353 -18.08 6.02 -9.14
C VAL A 353 -18.11 6.34 -7.65
N TYR A 354 -16.96 6.31 -6.98
CA TYR A 354 -16.84 6.59 -5.55
C TYR A 354 -15.55 7.32 -5.25
N ASP A 355 -15.63 8.37 -4.42
CA ASP A 355 -14.52 9.28 -4.10
C ASP A 355 -14.56 9.82 -2.66
N ARG A 356 -14.84 8.97 -1.66
CA ARG A 356 -14.89 9.42 -0.24
C ARG A 356 -13.64 9.06 0.55
N ARG A 357 -13.25 9.99 1.43
CA ARG A 357 -12.05 9.85 2.28
C ARG A 357 -10.88 9.47 1.37
N ARG A 358 -10.14 8.40 1.70
CA ARG A 358 -8.96 7.92 0.98
C ARG A 358 -9.26 6.86 -0.08
N LEU A 359 -10.52 6.49 -0.30
CA LEU A 359 -10.86 5.38 -1.18
C LEU A 359 -11.53 5.90 -2.46
N TRP A 360 -10.96 5.53 -3.61
CA TRP A 360 -11.57 5.73 -4.91
C TRP A 360 -11.93 4.41 -5.55
N LEU A 361 -13.13 4.35 -6.12
CA LEU A 361 -13.55 3.27 -7.01
C LEU A 361 -13.75 3.85 -8.40
N THR A 362 -13.13 3.24 -9.40
CA THR A 362 -13.21 3.67 -10.81
C THR A 362 -13.62 2.51 -11.68
N LEU A 363 -14.64 2.69 -12.52
CA LEU A 363 -14.98 1.77 -13.60
C LEU A 363 -14.33 2.27 -14.88
N SER A 364 -13.57 1.42 -15.55
CA SER A 364 -12.82 1.81 -16.76
C SER A 364 -13.03 0.81 -17.88
N VAL A 365 -12.95 1.30 -19.11
CA VAL A 365 -12.86 0.50 -20.33
C VAL A 365 -11.67 0.97 -21.14
N GLY A 366 -11.01 0.03 -21.80
CA GLY A 366 -9.84 0.35 -22.59
C GLY A 366 -9.58 -0.64 -23.72
N GLY A 367 -8.71 -0.23 -24.61
CA GLY A 367 -8.20 -1.05 -25.71
C GLY A 367 -6.69 -0.92 -25.79
N VAL A 368 -6.01 -2.04 -25.96
CA VAL A 368 -4.56 -2.10 -26.09
C VAL A 368 -4.21 -2.62 -27.48
N PHE A 369 -3.26 -1.97 -28.12
CA PHE A 369 -2.60 -2.46 -29.32
C PHE A 369 -1.27 -3.08 -28.91
N GLN A 370 -0.96 -4.23 -29.48
CA GLN A 370 0.26 -4.97 -29.21
C GLN A 370 0.94 -5.35 -30.53
N SER A 371 2.25 -5.19 -30.57
CA SER A 371 3.12 -5.68 -31.63
C SER A 371 4.11 -6.67 -31.03
N ALA A 372 4.25 -7.84 -31.63
CA ALA A 372 5.17 -8.88 -31.21
C ALA A 372 5.98 -9.42 -32.40
N GLY A 373 7.29 -9.59 -32.22
CA GLY A 373 8.17 -10.05 -33.29
C GLY A 373 9.43 -10.72 -32.75
N ARG A 374 10.09 -11.55 -33.56
CA ARG A 374 11.44 -12.04 -33.26
C ARG A 374 12.45 -11.10 -33.91
N ASP A 375 13.49 -10.73 -33.17
CA ASP A 375 14.66 -10.06 -33.74
C ASP A 375 15.35 -11.02 -34.72
N ARG A 376 15.03 -10.89 -36.00
CA ARG A 376 15.81 -11.41 -37.12
C ARG A 376 15.82 -10.34 -38.20
N GLY A 377 17.00 -10.08 -38.75
CA GLY A 377 17.34 -8.92 -39.57
C GLY A 377 16.29 -8.54 -40.64
N ARG A 378 16.26 -7.23 -40.95
CA ARG A 378 15.47 -6.55 -42.01
C ARG A 378 14.51 -7.48 -42.78
N GLY A 379 13.28 -7.58 -42.31
CA GLY A 379 12.22 -8.36 -42.96
C GLY A 379 11.29 -9.15 -42.02
N ALA A 380 11.45 -9.04 -40.70
CA ALA A 380 10.57 -9.73 -39.75
C ALA A 380 9.11 -9.24 -39.87
N ARG A 381 8.21 -10.14 -40.28
CA ARG A 381 6.76 -9.99 -40.08
C ARG A 381 6.48 -10.06 -38.57
N GLY A 382 6.10 -8.93 -37.98
CA GLY A 382 5.57 -8.87 -36.62
C GLY A 382 4.08 -9.25 -36.61
N ASP A 383 3.66 -9.95 -35.56
CA ASP A 383 2.25 -10.16 -35.25
C ASP A 383 1.73 -8.87 -34.61
N VAL A 384 0.72 -8.26 -35.23
CA VAL A 384 0.03 -7.08 -34.67
C VAL A 384 -1.36 -7.51 -34.21
N GLY A 385 -1.70 -7.13 -33.00
CA GLY A 385 -2.93 -7.50 -32.35
C GLY A 385 -3.43 -6.43 -31.41
N GLY A 386 -4.52 -6.74 -30.74
CA GLY A 386 -5.02 -5.92 -29.65
C GLY A 386 -6.02 -6.66 -28.80
N PHE A 387 -6.38 -6.06 -27.68
CA PHE A 387 -7.40 -6.59 -26.78
C PHE A 387 -8.21 -5.46 -26.17
N VAL A 388 -9.49 -5.74 -25.93
CA VAL A 388 -10.39 -4.82 -25.23
C VAL A 388 -10.59 -5.32 -23.81
N TYR A 389 -10.84 -4.39 -22.88
CA TYR A 389 -11.01 -4.76 -21.49
C TYR A 389 -11.94 -3.83 -20.72
N GLY A 390 -12.53 -4.38 -19.66
CA GLY A 390 -13.17 -3.65 -18.58
C GLY A 390 -12.38 -3.82 -17.29
N GLN A 391 -12.21 -2.75 -16.51
CA GLN A 391 -11.40 -2.75 -15.29
C GLN A 391 -12.11 -2.03 -14.16
N LEU A 392 -12.09 -2.63 -12.97
CA LEU A 392 -12.43 -1.97 -11.72
C LEU A 392 -11.13 -1.55 -11.04
N GLY A 393 -10.95 -0.26 -10.81
CA GLY A 393 -9.82 0.30 -10.07
C GLY A 393 -10.22 0.65 -8.65
N ILE A 394 -9.65 -0.05 -7.67
CA ILE A 394 -9.82 0.22 -6.24
C ILE A 394 -8.55 0.91 -5.75
N ARG A 395 -8.62 2.21 -5.48
CA ARG A 395 -7.44 3.00 -5.08
C ARG A 395 -7.55 3.52 -3.65
N VAL A 396 -6.50 3.32 -2.88
CA VAL A 396 -6.35 3.86 -1.53
C VAL A 396 -5.22 4.88 -1.51
N PHE A 397 -5.52 6.11 -1.12
CA PHE A 397 -4.53 7.17 -0.98
C PHE A 397 -3.75 7.00 0.32
N VAL A 398 -2.44 6.84 0.19
CA VAL A 398 -1.52 6.74 1.32
C VAL A 398 -0.88 8.09 1.62
N THR A 399 -0.78 8.95 0.61
CA THR A 399 -0.42 10.37 0.77
C THR A 399 -1.40 11.23 -0.04
N ASP A 400 -1.19 12.55 -0.05
CA ASP A 400 -2.03 13.47 -0.83
C ASP A 400 -1.92 13.21 -2.34
N SER A 401 -0.74 12.77 -2.79
CA SER A 401 -0.39 12.56 -4.20
C SER A 401 -0.07 11.10 -4.55
N ILE A 402 -0.01 10.18 -3.60
CA ILE A 402 0.35 8.77 -3.85
C ILE A 402 -0.81 7.86 -3.45
N SER A 403 -1.21 7.02 -4.40
CA SER A 403 -2.23 6.00 -4.19
C SER A 403 -1.71 4.60 -4.50
N LEU A 404 -2.21 3.63 -3.76
CA LEU A 404 -2.08 2.20 -4.03
C LEU A 404 -3.34 1.70 -4.72
N ALA A 405 -3.21 0.84 -5.73
CA ALA A 405 -4.32 0.40 -6.56
C ALA A 405 -4.41 -1.11 -6.66
N LEU A 406 -5.59 -1.68 -6.44
CA LEU A 406 -5.94 -3.04 -6.86
C LEU A 406 -6.78 -2.95 -8.15
N LEU A 407 -6.39 -3.72 -9.16
CA LEU A 407 -6.82 -3.57 -10.55
C LEU A 407 -7.38 -4.89 -11.13
N PRO A 408 -8.52 -5.41 -10.64
CA PRO A 408 -9.23 -6.48 -11.33
C PRO A 408 -9.70 -6.03 -12.72
N ARG A 409 -9.43 -6.85 -13.73
CA ARG A 409 -9.73 -6.59 -15.13
C ARG A 409 -10.22 -7.84 -15.83
N LEU A 410 -11.20 -7.68 -16.72
CA LEU A 410 -11.63 -8.70 -17.66
C LEU A 410 -11.21 -8.26 -19.06
N SER A 411 -10.53 -9.12 -19.81
CA SER A 411 -10.05 -8.79 -21.15
C SER A 411 -10.46 -9.83 -22.19
N ILE A 412 -10.60 -9.38 -23.43
CA ILE A 412 -10.88 -10.22 -24.59
C ILE A 412 -9.87 -9.87 -25.69
N PRO A 413 -8.93 -10.77 -26.01
CA PRO A 413 -7.98 -10.59 -27.08
C PRO A 413 -8.66 -10.68 -28.45
N LEU A 414 -8.44 -9.68 -29.30
CA LEU A 414 -8.94 -9.65 -30.69
C LEU A 414 -7.99 -10.33 -31.67
N ALA A 415 -6.76 -10.61 -31.23
CA ALA A 415 -5.73 -11.41 -31.90
C ALA A 415 -4.89 -12.13 -30.82
N THR A 416 -3.94 -12.97 -31.20
CA THR A 416 -3.04 -13.61 -30.22
C THR A 416 -2.30 -12.55 -29.40
N ARG A 417 -2.45 -12.60 -28.07
CA ARG A 417 -1.77 -11.70 -27.13
C ARG A 417 -0.53 -12.40 -26.59
N TYR A 418 0.63 -11.74 -26.63
CA TYR A 418 1.91 -12.22 -26.13
C TYR A 418 2.24 -11.56 -24.80
N TYR A 419 3.02 -12.24 -23.95
CA TYR A 419 3.41 -11.73 -22.63
C TYR A 419 4.92 -11.59 -22.51
N ALA A 420 5.37 -10.60 -21.73
CA ALA A 420 6.79 -10.27 -21.56
C ALA A 420 7.63 -11.46 -21.05
N PHE A 421 7.04 -12.30 -20.21
CA PHE A 421 7.71 -13.43 -19.54
C PHE A 421 7.33 -14.79 -20.17
N GLY A 422 6.95 -14.76 -21.45
CA GLY A 422 6.58 -15.93 -22.23
C GLY A 422 5.13 -16.36 -22.06
N GLY A 423 4.69 -17.17 -23.03
CA GLY A 423 3.29 -17.56 -23.18
C GLY A 423 2.48 -16.61 -24.05
N SER A 424 1.30 -17.08 -24.44
CA SER A 424 0.38 -16.31 -25.27
C SER A 424 -1.06 -16.73 -25.01
N LEU A 425 -1.99 -15.79 -25.15
CA LEU A 425 -3.42 -16.07 -25.19
C LEU A 425 -3.90 -16.08 -26.64
N PRO A 426 -4.65 -17.09 -27.07
CA PRO A 426 -5.22 -17.09 -28.40
C PRO A 426 -6.32 -16.04 -28.54
N ARG A 427 -6.62 -15.70 -29.79
CA ARG A 427 -7.71 -14.82 -30.16
C ARG A 427 -9.03 -15.29 -29.52
N PHE A 428 -9.79 -14.34 -28.98
CA PHE A 428 -11.08 -14.50 -28.33
C PHE A 428 -11.09 -15.38 -27.06
N ALA A 429 -9.92 -15.63 -26.45
CA ALA A 429 -9.86 -16.29 -25.16
C ALA A 429 -10.11 -15.27 -24.03
N PRO A 430 -11.31 -15.24 -23.41
CA PRO A 430 -11.55 -14.32 -22.30
C PRO A 430 -10.60 -14.62 -21.15
N SER A 431 -10.11 -13.58 -20.50
CA SER A 431 -9.20 -13.72 -19.38
C SER A 431 -9.56 -12.81 -18.22
N LEU A 432 -9.28 -13.30 -17.02
CA LEU A 432 -9.33 -12.53 -15.80
C LEU A 432 -7.91 -12.10 -15.46
N GLU A 433 -7.74 -10.81 -15.24
CA GLU A 433 -6.48 -10.21 -14.85
C GLU A 433 -6.61 -9.56 -13.48
N MET A 434 -5.60 -9.76 -12.65
CA MET A 434 -5.52 -9.16 -11.33
C MET A 434 -4.16 -8.52 -11.17
N GLY A 435 -4.13 -7.26 -10.74
CA GLY A 435 -2.87 -6.58 -10.52
C GLY A 435 -2.89 -5.57 -9.40
N GLY A 436 -1.69 -5.20 -8.99
CA GLY A 436 -1.42 -4.15 -8.02
C GLY A 436 -0.63 -3.04 -8.68
N GLY A 437 -0.89 -1.79 -8.30
CA GLY A 437 -0.16 -0.65 -8.83
C GLY A 437 0.04 0.49 -7.84
N ILE A 438 0.96 1.38 -8.18
CA ILE A 438 1.24 2.63 -7.49
C ILE A 438 0.92 3.76 -8.46
N GLY A 439 0.14 4.74 -8.01
CA GLY A 439 -0.23 5.93 -8.76
C GLY A 439 0.31 7.19 -8.09
N VAL A 440 0.97 8.05 -8.87
CA VAL A 440 1.38 9.40 -8.46
C VAL A 440 0.48 10.41 -9.18
N HIS A 441 -0.12 11.33 -8.43
CA HIS A 441 -1.08 12.33 -8.88
C HIS A 441 -0.45 13.72 -8.75
N PHE A 442 -0.57 14.52 -9.81
CA PHE A 442 -0.05 15.87 -9.92
C PHE A 442 -1.16 16.90 -10.10
#